data_AF-A0AAW6NIM7-F1
#
_entry.id   AF-A0AAW6NIM7-F1
#
_cell.length_a   1.000
_cell.length_b   1.000
_cell.length_c   1.000
_cell.angle_alpha   90.00
_cell.angle_beta   90.00
_cell.angle_gamma   90.00
#
_symmetry.space_group_name_H-M   'P 1'
#
loop_
_entity.id
_entity.type
_entity.pdbx_description
1 polymer ?
#
loop_
_entity_poly.entity_id
_entity_poly.type
_entity_poly.pdbx_seq_one_letter_code
_entity_poly.pdbx_strand_id
1 'polypeptide(L)'
;MGGQARKVTLTEHGGELYPVKEWRTQDNWSFLMACGSESRFPLPSFMPDNFSLATLYKDATGECIWSPEKPTRTSACGARYGCSLCTAVGVDHSMETLLRTDPEKYGYQAGLSRLQRFLSKIQYDWSLRDYIGRKVFEGGYVRLQPNIFSSSLTERLFHACCSLDYVEARRAAEHRRKLLSGEVDDTAYNRRMAEPQFRLVQEANVIHVDFLWSLHCFNPRPFRAIEIYRRVWEEADLDLLEDEPDMQPVPRTPMPAPLWMKLPGGRFGTAYDGLTDTLPLMTYFDGQADPRASRSLKTGESSSVVVAFEEEDE
;
A
#
# COMPACT_ATOMS: atom_id res chain seq x y z
N MET A 1 -26.23 9.74 -4.18
CA MET A 1 -26.48 9.29 -2.79
C MET A 1 -27.74 9.95 -2.26
N GLY A 2 -28.70 9.17 -1.76
CA GLY A 2 -30.08 9.60 -1.48
C GLY A 2 -30.45 9.79 0.00
N GLY A 3 -29.53 9.64 0.95
CA GLY A 3 -29.83 9.71 2.39
C GLY A 3 -30.21 11.11 2.90
N GLN A 4 -30.73 11.22 4.13
CA GLN A 4 -31.21 12.48 4.72
C GLN A 4 -30.47 12.83 6.01
N ALA A 5 -30.36 14.12 6.32
CA ALA A 5 -29.66 14.60 7.52
C ALA A 5 -30.47 14.44 8.81
N ARG A 6 -31.79 14.55 8.71
CA ARG A 6 -32.71 14.65 9.86
C ARG A 6 -33.67 13.47 10.00
N LYS A 7 -33.65 12.54 9.04
CA LYS A 7 -34.59 11.43 8.97
C LYS A 7 -33.88 10.15 8.57
N VAL A 8 -34.11 9.09 9.34
CA VAL A 8 -33.62 7.76 9.01
C VAL A 8 -34.32 7.27 7.74
N THR A 9 -33.53 6.86 6.76
CA THR A 9 -34.01 6.25 5.52
C THR A 9 -33.85 4.74 5.65
N LEU A 10 -34.94 3.98 5.56
CA LEU A 10 -34.90 2.53 5.63
C LEU A 10 -34.41 1.97 4.28
N THR A 11 -33.38 1.13 4.34
CA THR A 11 -32.78 0.39 3.22
C THR A 11 -32.86 -1.12 3.49
N GLU A 12 -32.54 -1.93 2.49
CA GLU A 12 -32.48 -3.39 2.62
C GLU A 12 -31.49 -3.87 3.70
N HIS A 13 -30.48 -3.04 4.02
CA HIS A 13 -29.45 -3.33 5.03
C HIS A 13 -29.72 -2.68 6.39
N GLY A 14 -30.85 -1.98 6.57
CA GLY A 14 -31.21 -1.29 7.80
C GLY A 14 -31.46 0.21 7.61
N GLY A 15 -31.46 0.97 8.71
CA GLY A 15 -31.68 2.41 8.68
C GLY A 15 -30.40 3.20 8.43
N GLU A 16 -30.41 4.09 7.44
CA GLU A 16 -29.31 5.02 7.17
C GLU A 16 -29.67 6.46 7.59
N LEU A 17 -28.73 7.16 8.23
CA LEU A 17 -28.82 8.58 8.59
C LEU A 17 -27.49 9.27 8.27
N TYR A 18 -27.54 10.48 7.73
CA TYR A 18 -26.34 11.24 7.33
C TYR A 18 -26.28 12.61 8.03
N PRO A 19 -25.97 12.67 9.35
CA PRO A 19 -26.18 13.85 10.19
C PRO A 19 -25.51 15.14 9.70
N VAL A 20 -24.38 15.01 9.01
CA VAL A 20 -23.59 16.14 8.49
C VAL A 20 -23.83 16.44 7.01
N LYS A 21 -24.87 15.84 6.38
CA LYS A 21 -25.14 16.03 4.94
C LYS A 21 -25.39 17.48 4.55
N GLU A 22 -26.01 18.25 5.45
CA GLU A 22 -26.34 19.68 5.23
C GLU A 22 -25.21 20.62 5.67
N TRP A 23 -24.13 20.09 6.25
CA TRP A 23 -23.04 20.90 6.78
C TRP A 23 -22.16 21.43 5.64
N ARG A 24 -21.74 22.69 5.78
CA ARG A 24 -20.69 23.27 4.95
C ARG A 24 -19.33 22.84 5.47
N THR A 25 -18.31 22.96 4.63
CA THR A 25 -16.92 22.72 5.03
C THR A 25 -16.51 23.58 6.24
N GLN A 26 -16.98 24.82 6.30
CA GLN A 26 -16.80 25.70 7.47
C GLN A 26 -17.46 25.16 8.75
N ASP A 27 -18.63 24.53 8.66
CA ASP A 27 -19.31 23.95 9.84
C ASP A 27 -18.51 22.75 10.36
N ASN A 28 -18.01 21.90 9.46
CA ASN A 28 -17.14 20.79 9.79
C ASN A 28 -15.85 21.26 10.49
N TRP A 29 -15.17 22.27 9.95
CA TRP A 29 -13.94 22.80 10.58
C TRP A 29 -14.21 23.49 11.91
N SER A 30 -15.29 24.27 12.01
CA SER A 30 -15.67 24.91 13.28
C SER A 30 -15.94 23.86 14.37
N PHE A 31 -16.62 22.77 14.01
CA PHE A 31 -16.83 21.64 14.91
C PHE A 31 -15.53 20.96 15.31
N LEU A 32 -14.68 20.58 14.36
CA LEU A 32 -13.39 19.92 14.63
C LEU A 32 -12.50 20.78 15.53
N MET A 33 -12.50 22.09 15.34
CA MET A 33 -11.67 23.02 16.10
C MET A 33 -12.21 23.30 17.50
N ALA A 34 -13.46 22.90 17.78
CA ALA A 34 -14.07 22.89 19.10
C ALA A 34 -13.88 21.54 19.83
N CYS A 35 -13.32 20.53 19.16
CA CYS A 35 -13.09 19.19 19.71
C CYS A 35 -11.65 19.03 20.21
N GLY A 36 -11.48 18.51 21.43
CA GLY A 36 -10.18 18.15 22.00
C GLY A 36 -10.32 17.36 23.30
N SER A 37 -9.27 16.66 23.71
CA SER A 37 -9.27 15.92 24.99
C SER A 37 -8.92 16.80 26.20
N GLU A 38 -8.41 18.01 25.96
CA GLU A 38 -8.07 18.98 27.00
C GLU A 38 -9.30 19.75 27.49
N SER A 39 -9.29 20.15 28.76
CA SER A 39 -10.43 20.84 29.41
C SER A 39 -10.81 22.19 28.81
N ARG A 40 -9.95 22.80 27.99
CA ARG A 40 -10.24 24.05 27.27
C ARG A 40 -11.21 23.86 26.09
N PHE A 41 -11.36 22.64 25.58
CA PHE A 41 -12.23 22.37 24.45
C PHE A 41 -13.65 22.03 24.92
N PRO A 42 -14.68 22.64 24.32
CA PRO A 42 -16.07 22.40 24.72
C PRO A 42 -16.60 21.02 24.30
N LEU A 43 -15.99 20.37 23.31
CA LEU A 43 -16.40 19.07 22.80
C LEU A 43 -15.27 18.04 22.97
N PRO A 44 -15.60 16.79 23.33
CA PRO A 44 -14.59 15.76 23.53
C PRO A 44 -13.99 15.27 22.20
N SER A 45 -12.73 14.86 22.24
CA SER A 45 -12.02 14.18 21.16
C SER A 45 -11.07 13.13 21.72
N PHE A 46 -10.69 12.15 20.89
CA PHE A 46 -9.62 11.20 21.22
C PHE A 46 -8.22 11.82 21.07
N MET A 47 -8.11 12.96 20.39
CA MET A 47 -6.87 13.73 20.21
C MET A 47 -6.85 14.94 21.15
N PRO A 48 -5.65 15.44 21.53
CA PRO A 48 -5.53 16.70 22.29
C PRO A 48 -6.21 17.88 21.60
N ASP A 49 -5.98 18.04 20.30
CA ASP A 49 -6.56 19.06 19.45
C ASP A 49 -6.51 18.65 17.96
N ASN A 50 -7.08 19.50 17.08
CA ASN A 50 -7.08 19.32 15.63
C ASN A 50 -6.24 20.37 14.87
N PHE A 51 -5.38 21.14 15.55
CA PHE A 51 -4.62 22.23 14.93
C PHE A 51 -3.61 21.73 13.89
N SER A 52 -2.98 20.57 14.15
CA SER A 52 -2.06 19.95 13.19
C SER A 52 -2.78 19.50 11.91
N LEU A 53 -4.02 19.01 12.04
CA LEU A 53 -4.86 18.61 10.91
C LEU A 53 -5.29 19.84 10.09
N ALA A 54 -5.73 20.90 10.76
CA ALA A 54 -6.07 22.18 10.14
C ALA A 54 -4.88 22.76 9.35
N THR A 55 -3.67 22.68 9.92
CA THR A 55 -2.44 23.12 9.28
C THR A 55 -2.12 22.27 8.04
N LEU A 56 -2.24 20.94 8.14
CA LEU A 56 -2.03 20.04 7.00
C LEU A 56 -2.97 20.36 5.82
N TYR A 57 -4.27 20.57 6.11
CA TYR A 57 -5.25 20.90 5.07
C TYR A 57 -4.97 22.27 4.44
N LYS A 58 -4.63 23.27 5.25
CA LYS A 58 -4.21 24.59 4.76
C LYS A 58 -2.99 24.48 3.85
N ASP A 59 -1.97 23.75 4.27
CA ASP A 59 -0.71 23.63 3.52
C ASP A 59 -0.90 22.86 2.21
N ALA A 60 -1.83 21.90 2.16
CA ALA A 60 -2.11 21.09 0.99
C ALA A 60 -3.04 21.76 -0.03
N THR A 61 -3.93 22.66 0.40
CA THR A 61 -4.76 23.46 -0.50
C THR A 61 -4.08 24.77 -0.91
N GLY A 62 -3.16 25.27 -0.09
CA GLY A 62 -2.57 26.61 -0.23
C GLY A 62 -3.54 27.74 0.18
N GLU A 63 -4.71 27.40 0.73
CA GLU A 63 -5.76 28.34 1.09
C GLU A 63 -6.22 28.14 2.55
N CYS A 64 -6.88 29.16 3.11
CA CYS A 64 -7.49 29.03 4.44
C CYS A 64 -8.57 27.93 4.44
N ILE A 65 -8.57 27.06 5.45
CA ILE A 65 -9.58 25.98 5.61
C ILE A 65 -11.02 26.51 5.80
N TRP A 66 -11.17 27.78 6.14
CA TRP A 66 -12.45 28.48 6.27
C TRP A 66 -12.86 29.25 5.02
N SER A 67 -12.06 29.22 3.96
CA SER A 67 -12.44 29.84 2.70
C SER A 67 -13.73 29.20 2.15
N PRO A 68 -14.71 30.01 1.69
CA PRO A 68 -15.90 29.47 1.06
C PRO A 68 -15.51 28.69 -0.19
N GLU A 69 -15.87 27.40 -0.25
CA GLU A 69 -15.57 26.57 -1.41
C GLU A 69 -16.22 27.14 -2.68
N LYS A 70 -15.46 27.15 -3.77
CA LYS A 70 -16.06 27.20 -5.12
C LYS A 70 -16.83 25.89 -5.33
N PRO A 71 -18.02 25.92 -5.97
CA PRO A 71 -18.86 24.75 -6.14
C PRO A 71 -18.31 23.82 -7.21
N THR A 72 -17.15 23.22 -6.94
CA THR A 72 -16.57 22.18 -7.78
C THR A 72 -16.76 20.85 -7.06
N ARG A 73 -17.56 19.96 -7.65
CA ARG A 73 -17.68 18.57 -7.22
C ARG A 73 -16.29 17.93 -7.28
N THR A 74 -15.60 17.87 -6.16
CA THR A 74 -14.39 17.08 -6.03
C THR A 74 -14.79 15.61 -6.00
N SER A 75 -14.13 14.78 -6.82
CA SER A 75 -14.26 13.33 -6.70
C SER A 75 -13.80 12.90 -5.30
N ALA A 76 -14.35 11.81 -4.76
CA ALA A 76 -14.17 11.31 -3.38
C ALA A 76 -12.73 10.94 -2.97
N CYS A 77 -11.73 11.37 -3.73
CA CYS A 77 -10.33 10.98 -3.67
C CYS A 77 -9.37 12.13 -4.09
N GLY A 78 -9.86 13.37 -4.30
CA GLY A 78 -9.11 14.42 -4.99
C GLY A 78 -7.82 14.91 -4.30
N ALA A 79 -7.75 14.89 -2.96
CA ALA A 79 -6.55 15.22 -2.19
C ALA A 79 -6.09 13.98 -1.43
N ARG A 80 -4.83 13.56 -1.60
CA ARG A 80 -4.30 12.32 -1.00
C ARG A 80 -3.13 12.53 -0.05
N TYR A 81 -2.66 13.77 0.10
CA TYR A 81 -1.66 14.17 1.10
C TYR A 81 -0.43 13.26 1.13
N GLY A 82 -0.05 12.69 -0.02
CA GLY A 82 1.14 11.83 -0.12
C GLY A 82 0.89 10.33 -0.04
N CYS A 83 -0.33 9.84 -0.32
CA CYS A 83 -0.57 8.41 -0.48
C CYS A 83 0.31 7.84 -1.61
N SER A 84 1.32 7.06 -1.25
CA SER A 84 2.41 6.65 -2.15
C SER A 84 2.06 5.53 -3.15
N LEU A 85 0.99 4.77 -2.89
CA LEU A 85 0.63 3.57 -3.67
C LEU A 85 -0.72 3.71 -4.39
N CYS A 86 -1.52 4.73 -4.08
CA CYS A 86 -2.85 4.88 -4.64
C CYS A 86 -2.80 5.55 -6.02
N THR A 87 -3.25 4.84 -7.06
CA THR A 87 -3.37 5.37 -8.43
C THR A 87 -4.79 5.81 -8.79
N ALA A 88 -5.69 5.91 -7.80
CA ALA A 88 -7.08 6.35 -8.02
C ALA A 88 -7.18 7.79 -8.55
N VAL A 89 -6.12 8.59 -8.32
CA VAL A 89 -5.93 9.91 -8.92
C VAL A 89 -4.66 9.87 -9.77
N GLY A 90 -4.68 10.53 -10.93
CA GLY A 90 -3.51 10.59 -11.81
C GLY A 90 -2.36 11.36 -11.16
N VAL A 91 -2.60 12.63 -10.81
CA VAL A 91 -1.64 13.50 -10.11
C VAL A 91 -2.24 13.92 -8.77
N ASP A 92 -1.50 13.70 -7.68
CA ASP A 92 -1.86 14.17 -6.35
C ASP A 92 -1.41 15.63 -6.16
N HIS A 93 -2.24 16.57 -6.63
CA HIS A 93 -1.94 18.01 -6.53
C HIS A 93 -1.83 18.52 -5.09
N SER A 94 -2.49 17.85 -4.13
CA SER A 94 -2.38 18.25 -2.73
C SER A 94 -0.98 17.95 -2.19
N MET A 95 -0.41 16.82 -2.60
CA MET A 95 0.98 16.46 -2.28
C MET A 95 2.01 17.35 -2.98
N GLU A 96 1.81 17.67 -4.27
CA GLU A 96 2.66 18.63 -4.98
C GLU A 96 2.63 20.01 -4.29
N THR A 97 1.45 20.42 -3.84
CA THR A 97 1.28 21.68 -3.11
C THR A 97 2.01 21.64 -1.77
N LEU A 98 1.92 20.55 -0.99
CA LEU A 98 2.69 20.40 0.25
C LEU A 98 4.20 20.57 0.04
N LEU A 99 4.75 19.88 -0.98
CA LEU A 99 6.19 19.97 -1.31
C LEU A 99 6.61 21.37 -1.74
N ARG A 100 5.71 22.11 -2.42
CA ARG A 100 5.98 23.49 -2.84
C ARG A 100 5.83 24.50 -1.71
N THR A 101 4.84 24.32 -0.84
CA THR A 101 4.52 25.25 0.25
C THR A 101 5.60 25.26 1.32
N ASP A 102 6.06 24.07 1.74
CA ASP A 102 7.08 23.94 2.78
C ASP A 102 7.98 22.71 2.50
N PRO A 103 9.03 22.88 1.67
CA PRO A 103 9.95 21.81 1.32
C PRO A 103 10.71 21.26 2.54
N GLU A 104 10.99 22.09 3.55
CA GLU A 104 11.70 21.64 4.75
C GLU A 104 10.81 20.72 5.59
N LYS A 105 9.52 21.07 5.72
CA LYS A 105 8.56 20.30 6.49
C LYS A 105 8.11 19.02 5.80
N TYR A 106 7.92 19.05 4.48
CA TYR A 106 7.30 17.94 3.74
C TYR A 106 8.24 17.21 2.77
N GLY A 107 9.48 17.68 2.60
CA GLY A 107 10.44 17.17 1.61
C GLY A 107 10.75 15.68 1.72
N TYR A 108 10.64 15.09 2.92
CA TYR A 108 10.80 13.64 3.13
C TYR A 108 9.84 12.81 2.26
N GLN A 109 8.69 13.36 1.87
CA GLN A 109 7.69 12.67 1.07
C GLN A 109 7.93 12.78 -0.45
N ALA A 110 8.96 13.50 -0.91
CA ALA A 110 9.21 13.70 -2.35
C ALA A 110 9.39 12.38 -3.11
N GLY A 111 10.12 11.44 -2.52
CA GLY A 111 10.30 10.10 -3.08
C GLY A 111 9.01 9.28 -3.14
N LEU A 112 8.16 9.38 -2.11
CA LEU A 112 6.84 8.75 -2.07
C LEU A 112 5.90 9.29 -3.16
N SER A 113 5.93 10.61 -3.37
CA SER A 113 5.19 11.26 -4.46
C SER A 113 5.69 10.80 -5.84
N ARG A 114 7.01 10.63 -6.01
CA ARG A 114 7.58 10.09 -7.24
C ARG A 114 7.19 8.63 -7.49
N LEU A 115 7.18 7.78 -6.47
CA LEU A 115 6.70 6.40 -6.57
C LEU A 115 5.24 6.35 -7.03
N GLN A 116 4.36 7.18 -6.46
CA GLN A 116 2.95 7.25 -6.86
C GLN A 116 2.79 7.66 -8.32
N ARG A 117 3.54 8.70 -8.76
CA ARG A 117 3.47 9.20 -10.14
C ARG A 117 4.01 8.17 -11.13
N PHE A 118 5.09 7.47 -10.78
CA PHE A 118 5.61 6.34 -11.56
C PHE A 118 4.54 5.27 -11.76
N LEU A 119 3.90 4.80 -10.68
CA LEU A 119 2.81 3.82 -10.74
C LEU A 119 1.63 4.31 -11.61
N SER A 120 1.22 5.56 -11.44
CA SER A 120 0.14 6.18 -12.22
C SER A 120 0.47 6.28 -13.71
N LYS A 121 1.73 6.51 -14.08
CA LYS A 121 2.19 6.58 -15.48
C LYS A 121 2.20 5.22 -16.16
N ILE A 122 2.48 4.14 -15.44
CA ILE A 122 2.62 2.77 -16.01
C ILE A 122 1.39 1.88 -15.84
N GLN A 123 0.34 2.33 -15.14
CA GLN A 123 -0.80 1.49 -14.78
C GLN A 123 -1.55 0.88 -15.97
N TYR A 124 -1.48 1.53 -17.14
CA TYR A 124 -2.09 1.06 -18.40
C TYR A 124 -1.07 0.52 -19.41
N ASP A 125 0.19 0.38 -19.01
CA ASP A 125 1.22 -0.23 -19.84
C ASP A 125 1.13 -1.77 -19.74
N TRP A 126 0.50 -2.37 -20.75
CA TRP A 126 0.36 -3.82 -20.83
C TRP A 126 1.68 -4.54 -21.11
N SER A 127 2.69 -3.85 -21.66
CA SER A 127 4.01 -4.45 -21.95
C SER A 127 4.79 -4.77 -20.68
N LEU A 128 4.45 -4.11 -19.58
CA LEU A 128 5.04 -4.32 -18.25
C LEU A 128 4.25 -5.34 -17.41
N ARG A 129 3.52 -6.26 -18.05
CA ARG A 129 2.72 -7.29 -17.38
C ARG A 129 3.18 -8.68 -17.77
N ASP A 130 3.04 -9.61 -16.83
CA ASP A 130 3.11 -11.03 -17.17
C ASP A 130 1.80 -11.48 -17.81
N TYR A 131 1.93 -12.24 -18.91
CA TYR A 131 0.80 -12.68 -19.72
C TYR A 131 0.31 -14.08 -19.34
N ILE A 132 1.11 -14.87 -18.64
CA ILE A 132 0.78 -16.28 -18.37
C ILE A 132 -0.17 -16.37 -17.17
N GLY A 133 -1.37 -16.90 -17.41
CA GLY A 133 -2.33 -17.21 -16.35
C GLY A 133 -1.92 -18.43 -15.52
N ARG A 134 -2.24 -18.41 -14.22
CA ARG A 134 -2.00 -19.52 -13.27
C ARG A 134 -3.13 -20.55 -13.21
N LYS A 135 -4.15 -20.40 -14.06
CA LYS A 135 -5.29 -21.32 -14.11
C LYS A 135 -5.21 -22.14 -15.38
N VAL A 136 -5.16 -23.45 -15.22
CA VAL A 136 -5.36 -24.41 -16.32
C VAL A 136 -6.87 -24.61 -16.49
N PHE A 137 -7.36 -24.35 -17.69
CA PHE A 137 -8.75 -24.52 -18.09
C PHE A 137 -8.99 -25.91 -18.71
N GLU A 138 -10.26 -26.26 -18.87
CA GLU A 138 -10.69 -27.50 -19.50
C GLU A 138 -9.99 -27.71 -20.86
N GLY A 139 -9.54 -28.94 -21.12
CA GLY A 139 -8.77 -29.26 -22.32
C GLY A 139 -7.28 -28.91 -22.26
N GLY A 140 -6.75 -28.48 -21.10
CA GLY A 140 -5.33 -28.23 -20.89
C GLY A 140 -4.85 -26.90 -21.47
N TYR A 141 -5.72 -25.88 -21.46
CA TYR A 141 -5.40 -24.56 -21.96
C TYR A 141 -5.06 -23.59 -20.84
N VAL A 142 -4.12 -22.69 -21.11
CA VAL A 142 -3.82 -21.54 -20.25
C VAL A 142 -4.21 -20.25 -20.98
N ARG A 143 -4.83 -19.33 -20.23
CA ARG A 143 -5.18 -18.01 -20.73
C ARG A 143 -3.94 -17.12 -20.73
N LEU A 144 -3.62 -16.56 -21.89
CA LEU A 144 -2.58 -15.56 -22.08
C LEU A 144 -3.21 -14.17 -22.19
N GLN A 145 -3.05 -13.36 -21.15
CA GLN A 145 -3.59 -12.00 -21.06
C GLN A 145 -2.80 -11.20 -20.02
N PRO A 146 -2.60 -9.88 -20.20
CA PRO A 146 -1.97 -9.06 -19.18
C PRO A 146 -2.66 -9.26 -17.82
N ASN A 147 -1.86 -9.61 -16.80
CA ASN A 147 -2.36 -9.88 -15.47
C ASN A 147 -1.65 -8.99 -14.44
N ILE A 148 -0.60 -9.53 -13.82
CA ILE A 148 0.22 -8.86 -12.81
C ILE A 148 1.40 -8.14 -13.46
N PHE A 149 2.08 -7.27 -12.72
CA PHE A 149 3.34 -6.68 -13.17
C PHE A 149 4.40 -7.76 -13.44
N SER A 150 5.24 -7.53 -14.45
CA SER A 150 6.35 -8.43 -14.79
C SER A 150 7.36 -8.53 -13.65
N SER A 151 8.08 -9.64 -13.58
CA SER A 151 9.13 -9.83 -12.57
C SER A 151 10.20 -8.73 -12.58
N SER A 152 10.58 -8.25 -13.76
CA SER A 152 11.52 -7.14 -13.91
C SER A 152 11.01 -5.84 -13.28
N LEU A 153 9.72 -5.56 -13.44
CA LEU A 153 9.11 -4.36 -12.88
C LEU A 153 8.88 -4.49 -11.38
N THR A 154 8.42 -5.64 -10.90
CA THR A 154 8.27 -5.88 -9.46
C THR A 154 9.62 -5.83 -8.74
N GLU A 155 10.69 -6.31 -9.38
CA GLU A 155 12.06 -6.18 -8.90
C GLU A 155 12.47 -4.71 -8.75
N ARG A 156 12.24 -3.92 -9.81
CA ARG A 156 12.53 -2.48 -9.80
C ARG A 156 11.73 -1.72 -8.74
N LEU A 157 10.43 -2.02 -8.61
CA LEU A 157 9.58 -1.41 -7.58
C LEU A 157 10.05 -1.76 -6.16
N PHE A 158 10.46 -3.01 -5.93
CA PHE A 158 11.02 -3.43 -4.65
C PHE A 158 12.34 -2.71 -4.35
N HIS A 159 13.23 -2.61 -5.35
CA HIS A 159 14.48 -1.84 -5.26
C HIS A 159 14.21 -0.37 -4.92
N ALA A 160 13.25 0.25 -5.59
CA ALA A 160 12.86 1.63 -5.32
C ALA A 160 12.31 1.82 -3.91
N CYS A 161 11.42 0.94 -3.44
CA CYS A 161 10.91 0.98 -2.07
C CYS A 161 12.04 0.87 -1.02
N CYS A 162 12.98 -0.06 -1.21
CA CYS A 162 14.16 -0.18 -0.34
C CYS A 162 15.02 1.10 -0.38
N SER A 163 15.23 1.66 -1.57
CA SER A 163 16.04 2.87 -1.77
C SER A 163 15.43 4.08 -1.07
N LEU A 164 14.10 4.23 -1.12
CA LEU A 164 13.37 5.28 -0.42
C LEU A 164 13.51 5.16 1.10
N ASP A 165 13.41 3.94 1.63
CA ASP A 165 13.62 3.69 3.07
C ASP A 165 15.04 4.02 3.51
N TYR A 166 16.05 3.67 2.69
CA TYR A 166 17.44 4.01 2.95
C TYR A 166 17.65 5.53 3.00
N VAL A 167 17.14 6.26 2.01
CA VAL A 167 17.26 7.73 1.96
C VAL A 167 16.56 8.38 3.17
N GLU A 168 15.39 7.90 3.55
CA GLU A 168 14.68 8.43 4.71
C GLU A 168 15.41 8.12 6.03
N ALA A 169 15.98 6.92 6.17
CA ALA A 169 16.81 6.58 7.32
C ALA A 169 18.06 7.46 7.41
N ARG A 170 18.72 7.75 6.26
CA ARG A 170 19.85 8.68 6.19
C ARG A 170 19.47 10.10 6.57
N ARG A 171 18.34 10.60 6.06
CA ARG A 171 17.80 11.93 6.41
C ARG A 171 17.53 12.03 7.92
N ALA A 172 16.85 11.03 8.49
CA ALA A 172 16.56 10.97 9.92
C ALA A 172 17.83 10.95 10.77
N ALA A 173 18.82 10.14 10.40
CA ALA A 173 20.10 10.07 11.09
C ALA A 173 20.87 11.39 11.04
N GLU A 174 20.86 12.08 9.90
CA GLU A 174 21.46 13.40 9.78
C GLU A 174 20.74 14.43 10.67
N HIS A 175 19.41 14.43 10.68
CA HIS A 175 18.62 15.33 11.53
C HIS A 175 18.87 15.06 13.02
N ARG A 176 18.96 13.78 13.41
CA ARG A 176 19.33 13.36 14.76
C ARG A 176 20.71 13.88 15.16
N ARG A 177 21.70 13.80 14.25
CA ARG A 177 23.04 14.35 14.48
C ARG A 177 22.95 15.85 14.78
N LYS A 178 22.23 16.61 13.95
CA LYS A 178 22.04 18.06 14.10
C LYS A 178 21.40 18.39 15.45
N LEU A 179 20.36 17.65 15.83
CA LEU A 179 19.67 17.79 17.12
C LEU A 179 20.61 17.56 18.31
N LEU A 180 21.41 16.49 18.28
CA LEU A 180 22.36 16.17 19.35
C LEU A 180 23.52 17.19 19.44
N SER A 181 23.94 17.77 18.31
CA SER A 181 24.96 18.81 18.28
C SER A 181 24.46 20.21 18.66
N GLY A 182 23.14 20.41 18.79
CA GLY A 182 22.54 21.72 19.02
C GLY A 182 22.50 22.64 17.78
N GLU A 183 22.70 22.10 16.57
CA GLU A 183 22.53 22.83 15.31
C GLU A 183 21.06 23.16 15.03
N VAL A 184 20.14 22.37 15.61
CA VAL A 184 18.69 22.62 15.57
C VAL A 184 18.12 22.58 16.98
N ASP A 185 17.10 23.41 17.22
CA ASP A 185 16.46 23.50 18.53
C ASP A 185 15.77 22.19 18.94
N ASP A 186 15.81 21.88 20.24
CA ASP A 186 15.15 20.71 20.79
C ASP A 186 13.64 20.90 20.94
N THR A 187 12.93 20.76 19.82
CA THR A 187 11.47 20.87 19.72
C THR A 187 10.83 19.50 19.49
N ALA A 188 9.53 19.36 19.82
CA ALA A 188 8.78 18.14 19.53
C ALA A 188 8.82 17.76 18.03
N TYR A 189 8.81 18.76 17.16
CA TYR A 189 8.95 18.59 15.71
C TYR A 189 10.34 18.01 15.36
N ASN A 190 11.42 18.59 15.88
CA ASN A 190 12.78 18.13 15.57
C ASN A 190 13.08 16.74 16.16
N ARG A 191 12.55 16.41 17.34
CA ARG A 191 12.62 15.06 17.90
C ARG A 191 11.93 14.04 16.98
N ARG A 192 10.73 14.36 16.48
CA ARG A 192 10.04 13.51 15.51
C ARG A 192 10.85 13.36 14.22
N MET A 193 11.40 14.45 13.68
CA MET A 193 12.18 14.41 12.43
C MET A 193 13.54 13.73 12.57
N ALA A 194 14.03 13.50 13.80
CA ALA A 194 15.21 12.69 14.10
C ALA A 194 14.95 11.17 14.00
N GLU A 195 13.75 10.77 13.59
CA GLU A 195 13.35 9.39 13.28
C GLU A 195 12.84 9.27 11.84
N PRO A 196 12.96 8.10 11.21
CA PRO A 196 12.36 7.85 9.91
C PRO A 196 10.84 8.09 9.94
N GLN A 197 10.34 8.91 9.03
CA GLN A 197 8.91 9.23 8.91
C GLN A 197 8.10 8.13 8.22
N PHE A 198 8.78 7.24 7.50
CA PHE A 198 8.19 6.07 6.88
C PHE A 198 9.21 4.94 6.77
N ARG A 199 8.69 3.71 6.61
CA ARG A 199 9.43 2.52 6.25
C ARG A 199 8.51 1.57 5.48
N LEU A 200 8.73 1.43 4.18
CA LEU A 200 7.92 0.63 3.25
C LEU A 200 8.28 -0.87 3.33
N VAL A 201 9.57 -1.18 3.48
CA VAL A 201 10.12 -2.53 3.48
C VAL A 201 10.83 -2.80 4.81
N GLN A 202 10.23 -3.69 5.60
CA GLN A 202 10.85 -4.26 6.79
C GLN A 202 11.59 -5.55 6.41
N GLU A 203 12.53 -5.98 7.25
CA GLU A 203 13.34 -7.18 7.06
C GLU A 203 12.47 -8.43 6.86
N ALA A 204 11.38 -8.55 7.63
CA ALA A 204 10.41 -9.64 7.45
C ALA A 204 9.78 -9.61 6.05
N ASN A 205 9.49 -8.42 5.50
CA ASN A 205 8.94 -8.28 4.15
C ASN A 205 9.94 -8.76 3.09
N VAL A 206 11.25 -8.55 3.30
CA VAL A 206 12.30 -9.02 2.38
C VAL A 206 12.24 -10.54 2.27
N ILE A 207 12.18 -11.25 3.40
CA ILE A 207 12.10 -12.72 3.43
C ILE A 207 10.80 -13.20 2.77
N HIS A 208 9.67 -12.57 3.07
CA HIS A 208 8.39 -12.92 2.45
C HIS A 208 8.38 -12.71 0.93
N VAL A 209 8.90 -11.57 0.47
CA VAL A 209 8.99 -11.26 -0.97
C VAL A 209 9.92 -12.25 -1.66
N ASP A 210 11.07 -12.54 -1.07
CA ASP A 210 12.03 -13.50 -1.64
C ASP A 210 11.44 -14.91 -1.76
N PHE A 211 10.73 -15.33 -0.71
CA PHE A 211 10.01 -16.59 -0.68
C PHE A 211 8.93 -16.63 -1.78
N LEU A 212 8.10 -15.60 -1.91
CA LEU A 212 7.05 -15.53 -2.94
C LEU A 212 7.65 -15.50 -4.36
N TRP A 213 8.76 -14.80 -4.56
CA TRP A 213 9.45 -14.76 -5.84
C TRP A 213 10.03 -16.11 -6.23
N SER A 214 10.62 -16.81 -5.27
CA SER A 214 11.14 -18.17 -5.45
C SER A 214 10.00 -19.16 -5.75
N LEU A 215 8.91 -19.08 -4.99
CA LEU A 215 7.74 -19.96 -5.12
C LEU A 215 7.07 -19.83 -6.49
N HIS A 216 6.91 -18.61 -6.97
CA HIS A 216 6.25 -18.33 -8.25
C HIS A 216 7.22 -18.31 -9.43
N CYS A 217 8.49 -18.69 -9.22
CA CYS A 217 9.54 -18.63 -10.25
C CYS A 217 9.61 -17.26 -10.95
N PHE A 218 9.32 -16.17 -10.23
CA PHE A 218 9.37 -14.82 -10.79
C PHE A 218 10.79 -14.46 -11.20
N ASN A 219 11.78 -14.93 -10.44
CA ASN A 219 13.18 -14.66 -10.71
C ASN A 219 13.92 -15.96 -11.07
N PRO A 220 14.81 -15.93 -12.08
CA PRO A 220 15.68 -17.07 -12.37
C PRO A 220 16.72 -17.34 -11.29
N ARG A 221 16.97 -16.38 -10.37
CA ARG A 221 17.96 -16.50 -9.30
C ARG A 221 17.28 -16.53 -7.92
N PRO A 222 17.67 -17.47 -7.03
CA PRO A 222 17.19 -17.46 -5.66
C PRO A 222 17.75 -16.24 -4.90
N PHE A 223 17.09 -15.87 -3.79
CA PHE A 223 17.57 -14.82 -2.88
C PHE A 223 17.68 -13.42 -3.51
N ARG A 224 16.95 -13.16 -4.62
CA ARG A 224 17.04 -11.89 -5.33
C ARG A 224 16.57 -10.70 -4.50
N ALA A 225 15.48 -10.83 -3.73
CA ALA A 225 15.00 -9.72 -2.92
C ALA A 225 15.98 -9.42 -1.78
N ILE A 226 16.59 -10.45 -1.19
CA ILE A 226 17.64 -10.31 -0.18
C ILE A 226 18.88 -9.63 -0.79
N GLU A 227 19.31 -10.04 -1.98
CA GLU A 227 20.44 -9.42 -2.69
C GLU A 227 20.21 -7.91 -2.91
N ILE A 228 19.04 -7.53 -3.42
CA ILE A 228 18.69 -6.12 -3.67
C ILE A 228 18.67 -5.34 -2.35
N TYR A 229 18.04 -5.89 -1.32
CA TYR A 229 18.00 -5.25 -0.01
C TYR A 229 19.40 -5.01 0.54
N ARG A 230 20.29 -6.01 0.48
CA ARG A 230 21.67 -5.86 0.94
C ARG A 230 22.43 -4.81 0.14
N ARG A 231 22.33 -4.80 -1.20
CA ARG A 231 22.99 -3.79 -2.03
C ARG A 231 22.55 -2.36 -1.69
N VAL A 232 21.25 -2.15 -1.45
CA VAL A 232 20.75 -0.84 -1.03
C VAL A 232 21.35 -0.42 0.30
N TRP A 233 21.32 -1.29 1.32
CA TRP A 233 21.69 -0.91 2.69
C TRP A 233 23.20 -0.97 2.97
N GLU A 234 23.95 -1.84 2.29
CA GLU A 234 25.40 -2.02 2.47
C GLU A 234 26.21 -1.20 1.46
N GLU A 235 25.72 -1.05 0.22
CA GLU A 235 26.48 -0.46 -0.89
C GLU A 235 25.88 0.87 -1.40
N ALA A 236 24.70 1.27 -0.91
CA ALA A 236 23.94 2.42 -1.42
C ALA A 236 23.69 2.34 -2.94
N ASP A 237 23.42 1.14 -3.45
CA ASP A 237 22.91 0.93 -4.81
C ASP A 237 21.43 1.33 -4.83
N LEU A 238 21.11 2.53 -5.32
CA LEU A 238 19.78 3.14 -5.23
C LEU A 238 19.10 3.24 -6.59
N ASP A 239 17.81 2.87 -6.65
CA ASP A 239 16.91 3.30 -7.71
C ASP A 239 15.88 4.26 -7.10
N LEU A 240 16.06 5.56 -7.31
CA LEU A 240 15.13 6.58 -6.84
C LEU A 240 14.10 6.97 -7.89
N LEU A 241 13.92 6.17 -8.95
CA LEU A 241 13.01 6.45 -10.07
C LEU A 241 13.29 7.80 -10.74
N GLU A 242 14.55 8.18 -10.86
CA GLU A 242 14.96 9.50 -11.37
C GLU A 242 14.58 9.74 -12.84
N ASP A 243 14.26 8.68 -13.58
CA ASP A 243 13.70 8.69 -14.93
C ASP A 243 12.21 9.07 -14.97
N GLU A 244 11.48 8.96 -13.85
CA GLU A 244 10.04 9.24 -13.77
C GLU A 244 9.65 10.61 -14.34
N PRO A 245 10.34 11.74 -14.07
CA PRO A 245 9.98 13.05 -14.60
C PRO A 245 9.91 13.09 -16.13
N ASP A 246 10.78 12.34 -16.82
CA ASP A 246 10.86 12.29 -18.29
C ASP A 246 9.87 11.29 -18.90
N MET A 247 9.27 10.42 -18.08
CA MET A 247 8.27 9.46 -18.54
C MET A 247 6.95 10.14 -18.91
N GLN A 248 6.40 9.74 -20.05
CA GLN A 248 5.04 10.11 -20.46
C GLN A 248 4.02 9.12 -19.90
N PRO A 249 2.87 9.59 -19.34
CA PRO A 249 1.81 8.69 -18.89
C PRO A 249 1.27 7.83 -20.03
N VAL A 250 1.20 6.51 -19.84
CA VAL A 250 0.62 5.60 -20.83
C VAL A 250 -0.90 5.77 -20.83
N PRO A 251 -1.52 6.09 -21.99
CA PRO A 251 -2.96 6.34 -22.06
C PRO A 251 -3.75 5.07 -21.78
N ARG A 252 -4.92 5.25 -21.16
CA ARG A 252 -5.84 4.15 -20.91
C ARG A 252 -6.34 3.54 -22.22
N THR A 253 -5.99 2.29 -22.46
CA THR A 253 -6.48 1.49 -23.57
C THR A 253 -7.28 0.29 -23.06
N PRO A 254 -8.16 -0.31 -23.89
CA PRO A 254 -8.79 -1.58 -23.55
C PRO A 254 -7.72 -2.65 -23.30
N MET A 255 -7.95 -3.50 -22.30
CA MET A 255 -7.09 -4.64 -22.06
C MET A 255 -7.05 -5.56 -23.30
N PRO A 256 -5.87 -6.01 -23.76
CA PRO A 256 -5.74 -6.95 -24.87
C PRO A 256 -6.64 -8.18 -24.72
N ALA A 257 -7.17 -8.66 -25.85
CA ALA A 257 -7.99 -9.86 -25.89
C ALA A 257 -7.17 -11.09 -25.45
N PRO A 258 -7.79 -12.04 -24.74
CA PRO A 258 -7.08 -13.23 -24.28
C PRO A 258 -6.70 -14.12 -25.46
N LEU A 259 -5.44 -14.57 -25.47
CA LEU A 259 -4.99 -15.68 -26.30
C LEU A 259 -5.03 -16.97 -25.47
N TRP A 260 -5.12 -18.12 -26.14
CA TRP A 260 -5.19 -19.42 -25.46
C TRP A 260 -4.03 -20.28 -25.92
N MET A 261 -3.23 -20.73 -24.98
CA MET A 261 -2.10 -21.63 -25.24
C MET A 261 -2.44 -23.02 -24.74
N LYS A 262 -2.38 -24.00 -25.64
CA LYS A 262 -2.50 -25.41 -25.25
C LYS A 262 -1.18 -25.86 -24.63
N LEU A 263 -1.23 -26.39 -23.41
CA LEU A 263 -0.07 -27.00 -22.81
C LEU A 263 0.29 -28.30 -23.56
N PRO A 264 1.58 -28.65 -23.70
CA PRO A 264 1.99 -29.93 -24.29
C PRO A 264 1.35 -31.11 -23.55
N GLY A 265 1.25 -32.32 -24.12
CA GLY A 265 0.69 -33.45 -23.35
C GLY A 265 1.58 -33.85 -22.16
N GLY A 266 1.04 -33.99 -20.95
CA GLY A 266 1.82 -34.33 -19.74
C GLY A 266 1.04 -34.23 -18.42
N ARG A 267 1.66 -34.63 -17.29
CA ARG A 267 1.10 -34.43 -15.94
C ARG A 267 1.27 -32.96 -15.54
N PHE A 268 0.23 -32.16 -15.70
CA PHE A 268 0.13 -30.81 -15.13
C PHE A 268 -0.47 -30.86 -13.73
N GLY A 269 -0.06 -29.95 -12.84
CA GLY A 269 -0.50 -29.91 -11.44
C GLY A 269 0.45 -30.59 -10.47
N THR A 270 1.74 -30.72 -10.82
CA THR A 270 2.77 -30.96 -9.79
C THR A 270 3.05 -29.64 -9.08
N ALA A 271 3.26 -29.64 -7.77
CA ALA A 271 3.40 -28.44 -6.92
C ALA A 271 4.48 -27.41 -7.34
N TYR A 272 5.27 -27.70 -8.38
CA TYR A 272 6.44 -26.93 -8.82
C TYR A 272 6.47 -26.64 -10.32
N ASP A 273 5.36 -26.80 -11.05
CA ASP A 273 5.32 -26.54 -12.50
C ASP A 273 5.21 -25.04 -12.87
N GLY A 274 5.20 -24.14 -11.89
CA GLY A 274 5.07 -22.69 -12.07
C GLY A 274 3.69 -22.24 -12.58
N LEU A 275 2.82 -23.18 -12.95
CA LEU A 275 1.46 -22.95 -13.41
C LEU A 275 0.43 -23.19 -12.30
N THR A 276 0.83 -23.90 -11.25
CA THR A 276 -0.01 -24.17 -10.08
C THR A 276 -0.10 -22.94 -9.17
N ASP A 277 -1.32 -22.58 -8.74
CA ASP A 277 -1.51 -21.60 -7.68
C ASP A 277 -1.09 -22.23 -6.35
N THR A 278 0.11 -21.90 -5.89
CA THR A 278 0.69 -22.40 -4.66
C THR A 278 0.13 -21.71 -3.42
N LEU A 279 -0.54 -20.55 -3.57
CA LEU A 279 -1.18 -19.88 -2.44
C LEU A 279 -2.28 -20.77 -1.83
N PRO A 280 -3.22 -21.36 -2.61
CA PRO A 280 -4.08 -22.44 -2.16
C PRO A 280 -3.32 -23.63 -1.56
N LEU A 281 -2.20 -24.10 -2.12
CA LEU A 281 -1.43 -25.23 -1.55
C LEU A 281 -0.76 -24.90 -0.21
N MET A 282 -0.44 -23.63 0.02
CA MET A 282 0.19 -23.14 1.24
C MET A 282 -0.81 -22.67 2.31
N THR A 283 -1.96 -22.18 1.89
CA THR A 283 -3.09 -21.83 2.78
C THR A 283 -4.01 -23.04 3.01
N TYR A 284 -3.91 -24.09 2.18
CA TYR A 284 -4.32 -25.46 2.52
C TYR A 284 -3.39 -26.02 3.59
N PHE A 285 -3.51 -25.48 4.80
CA PHE A 285 -3.35 -26.28 6.01
C PHE A 285 -4.58 -27.18 6.15
N ASP A 286 -4.89 -27.98 5.13
CA ASP A 286 -5.81 -29.11 5.33
C ASP A 286 -5.01 -30.25 5.95
N GLY A 287 -4.62 -30.02 7.21
CA GLY A 287 -3.92 -30.99 8.05
C GLY A 287 -4.72 -32.28 8.25
N GLN A 288 -5.98 -32.35 7.78
CA GLN A 288 -6.82 -33.54 7.81
C GLN A 288 -6.24 -34.73 7.03
N ALA A 289 -5.36 -34.48 6.06
CA ALA A 289 -4.71 -35.53 5.26
C ALA A 289 -3.23 -35.77 5.62
N ASP A 290 -2.62 -34.94 6.48
CA ASP A 290 -1.25 -35.18 6.95
C ASP A 290 -1.26 -36.03 8.24
N PRO A 291 -0.82 -37.30 8.19
CA PRO A 291 -0.81 -38.20 9.35
C PRO A 291 0.15 -37.76 10.46
N ARG A 292 0.99 -36.74 10.24
CA ARG A 292 1.84 -36.12 11.26
C ARG A 292 1.13 -35.01 12.04
N ALA A 293 0.08 -34.41 11.49
CA ALA A 293 -0.59 -33.22 12.05
C ALA A 293 -2.03 -33.48 12.52
N SER A 294 -2.68 -34.56 12.05
CA SER A 294 -4.00 -34.95 12.54
C SER A 294 -4.17 -36.46 12.62
N ARG A 295 -5.12 -36.90 13.45
CA ARG A 295 -5.59 -38.28 13.50
C ARG A 295 -7.11 -38.33 13.49
N SER A 296 -7.65 -39.29 12.74
CA SER A 296 -9.10 -39.52 12.67
C SER A 296 -9.54 -40.45 13.80
N LEU A 297 -10.47 -39.99 14.63
CA LEU A 297 -11.14 -40.80 15.64
C LEU A 297 -12.52 -41.20 15.10
N LYS A 298 -12.80 -42.51 15.10
CA LYS A 298 -14.12 -43.04 14.80
C LYS A 298 -14.83 -43.36 16.12
N THR A 299 -15.95 -42.71 16.37
CA THR A 299 -16.84 -43.01 17.49
C THR A 299 -18.22 -43.36 16.93
N GLY A 300 -18.52 -44.65 16.83
CA GLY A 300 -19.77 -45.12 16.24
C GLY A 300 -19.88 -44.78 14.74
N GLU A 301 -21.02 -44.26 14.32
CA GLU A 301 -21.30 -43.92 12.91
C GLU A 301 -20.75 -42.55 12.46
N SER A 302 -20.17 -41.74 13.36
CA SER A 302 -19.54 -40.47 13.02
C SER A 302 -18.02 -40.52 13.10
N SER A 303 -17.36 -39.82 12.16
CA SER A 303 -15.92 -39.61 12.15
C SER A 303 -15.59 -38.16 12.49
N SER A 304 -14.71 -37.97 13.47
CA SER A 304 -14.20 -36.65 13.84
C SER A 304 -12.69 -36.61 13.62
N VAL A 305 -12.18 -35.51 13.05
CA VAL A 305 -10.74 -35.30 12.86
C VAL A 305 -10.21 -34.47 14.04
N VAL A 306 -9.18 -34.99 14.71
CA VAL A 306 -8.53 -34.30 15.82
C VAL A 306 -7.14 -33.85 15.35
N VAL A 307 -6.91 -32.54 15.40
CA VAL A 307 -5.60 -31.92 15.15
C VAL A 307 -4.81 -31.93 16.46
N ALA A 308 -3.61 -32.51 16.46
CA ALA A 308 -2.75 -32.54 17.64
C ALA A 308 -1.68 -31.46 17.50
N PHE A 309 -1.65 -30.53 18.44
CA PHE A 309 -0.53 -29.61 18.61
C PHE A 309 0.35 -30.22 19.71
N GLU A 310 1.56 -30.62 19.36
CA GLU A 310 2.59 -30.88 20.36
C GLU A 310 3.18 -29.50 20.68
N GLU A 311 2.79 -28.92 21.81
CA GLU A 311 3.61 -27.88 22.44
C GLU A 311 4.85 -28.63 22.95
N GLU A 312 5.98 -28.48 22.25
CA GLU A 312 7.27 -28.77 22.89
C GLU A 312 7.40 -27.74 24.02
N ASP A 313 7.37 -28.22 25.27
CA ASP A 313 7.64 -27.41 26.46
C ASP A 313 9.01 -26.72 26.30
N GLU A 314 9.02 -25.39 26.21
CA GLU A 314 10.17 -24.53 26.62
C GLU A 314 10.07 -24.21 28.11
#